data_AF-A0A661NE46-F1
#
_entry.id   AF-A0A661NE46-F1
#
_cell.length_a   1.000
_cell.length_b   1.000
_cell.length_c   1.000
_cell.angle_alpha   90.00
_cell.angle_beta   90.00
_cell.angle_gamma   90.00
#
_symmetry.space_group_name_H-M   'P 1'
#
loop_
_entity.id
_entity.type
_entity.pdbx_description
1 polymer ?
#
loop_
_entity_poly.entity_id
_entity_poly.type
_entity_poly.pdbx_seq_one_letter_code
_entity_poly.pdbx_strand_id
1 'polypeptide(L)'
;MHQHPTVTDDPWLDVAASVYVMMQPPGLIRGGKGFKFGWLAKPGPEGTAQRGMLQIELRHDAAGPQWHTETVDLCELYRHAYGDPSEERLLYIGVVTDADNTQSVAAADYADFRLQGRP
;
A
#
# COMPACT_ATOMS: atom_id res chain seq x y z
N MET A 1 -7.35 -8.02 27.53
CA MET A 1 -6.42 -8.76 26.66
C MET A 1 -6.78 -8.39 25.24
N HIS A 2 -5.88 -7.73 24.51
CA HIS A 2 -6.07 -7.48 23.08
C HIS A 2 -5.54 -8.70 22.35
N GLN A 3 -6.40 -9.36 21.58
CA GLN A 3 -6.00 -10.51 20.78
C GLN A 3 -5.35 -9.97 19.51
N HIS A 4 -4.08 -10.28 19.32
CA HIS A 4 -3.44 -10.04 18.04
C HIS A 4 -4.11 -10.94 16.98
N PRO A 5 -4.24 -10.44 15.76
CA PRO A 5 -4.94 -11.15 14.70
C PRO A 5 -4.33 -12.55 14.49
N THR A 6 -5.22 -13.51 14.24
CA THR A 6 -4.82 -14.87 13.91
C THR A 6 -4.56 -14.88 12.42
N VAL A 7 -3.30 -14.99 12.02
CA VAL A 7 -2.86 -14.77 10.64
C VAL A 7 -3.80 -15.46 9.64
N THR A 8 -4.54 -14.66 8.89
CA THR A 8 -5.43 -15.12 7.82
C THR A 8 -4.62 -15.76 6.70
N ASP A 9 -5.26 -16.60 5.88
CA ASP A 9 -4.62 -17.18 4.69
C ASP A 9 -4.31 -16.10 3.63
N ASP A 10 -5.06 -14.99 3.64
CA ASP A 10 -4.77 -13.81 2.83
C ASP A 10 -3.99 -12.78 3.66
N PRO A 11 -2.68 -12.57 3.39
CA PRO A 11 -1.86 -11.65 4.16
C PRO A 11 -2.23 -10.18 3.96
N TRP A 12 -3.07 -9.83 2.97
CA TRP A 12 -3.50 -8.46 2.71
C TRP A 12 -4.70 -8.00 3.54
N LEU A 13 -5.38 -8.93 4.21
CA LEU A 13 -6.52 -8.65 5.07
C LEU A 13 -6.09 -8.17 6.47
N ASP A 14 -4.90 -8.56 6.91
CA ASP A 14 -4.40 -8.25 8.24
C ASP A 14 -3.05 -7.52 8.16
N VAL A 15 -3.11 -6.24 7.80
CA VAL A 15 -1.92 -5.41 7.60
C VAL A 15 -1.93 -4.26 8.58
N ALA A 16 -0.91 -4.23 9.44
CA ALA A 16 -0.74 -3.21 10.47
C ALA A 16 -0.89 -1.78 9.93
N ALA A 17 -0.30 -1.49 8.77
CA ALA A 17 -0.61 -0.31 7.97
C ALA A 17 -0.36 -0.56 6.48
N SER A 18 -1.16 0.09 5.66
CA SER A 18 -0.97 0.17 4.21
C SER A 18 -0.88 1.62 3.77
N VAL A 19 -0.05 1.87 2.75
CA VAL A 19 0.04 3.17 2.07
C VAL A 19 -0.67 3.08 0.73
N TYR A 20 -1.63 3.96 0.52
CA TYR A 20 -2.43 4.04 -0.70
C TYR A 20 -1.96 5.22 -1.52
N VAL A 21 -1.62 4.99 -2.78
CA VAL A 21 -1.27 6.03 -3.73
C VAL A 21 -2.26 5.97 -4.88
N MET A 22 -3.09 7.00 -5.02
CA MET A 22 -4.11 7.07 -6.07
C MET A 22 -3.72 8.11 -7.10
N MET A 23 -3.78 7.72 -8.37
CA MET A 23 -3.54 8.58 -9.53
C MET A 23 -4.77 8.60 -10.43
N GLN A 24 -5.02 9.75 -11.05
CA GLN A 24 -6.13 9.92 -11.95
C GLN A 24 -5.86 11.01 -13.00
N PRO A 25 -6.38 10.89 -14.23
CA PRO A 25 -6.32 11.96 -15.21
C PRO A 25 -7.16 13.17 -14.74
N PRO A 26 -6.71 14.40 -15.01
CA PRO A 26 -7.50 15.61 -14.74
C PRO A 26 -8.90 15.54 -15.37
N GLY A 27 -9.94 15.85 -14.59
CA GLY A 27 -11.32 15.94 -15.07
C GLY A 27 -12.10 14.62 -15.09
N LEU A 28 -11.47 13.49 -14.74
CA LEU A 28 -12.17 12.23 -14.55
C LEU A 28 -12.69 12.11 -13.11
N ILE A 29 -13.94 11.68 -12.90
CA ILE A 29 -14.56 11.54 -11.56
C ILE A 29 -14.63 10.06 -11.11
N ARG A 30 -14.48 9.10 -12.04
CA ARG A 30 -14.52 7.66 -11.76
C ARG A 30 -13.34 6.95 -12.44
N GLY A 31 -12.75 5.95 -11.79
CA GLY A 31 -11.76 5.06 -12.41
C GLY A 31 -10.29 5.39 -12.17
N GLY A 32 -9.94 5.94 -10.99
CA GLY A 32 -8.54 6.10 -10.58
C GLY A 32 -7.80 4.77 -10.53
N LYS A 33 -6.51 4.80 -10.86
CA LYS A 33 -5.55 3.69 -10.78
C LYS A 33 -4.54 3.97 -9.70
N GLY A 34 -4.02 2.95 -9.06
CA GLY A 34 -3.11 3.21 -7.95
C GLY A 34 -2.56 1.97 -7.31
N PHE A 35 -1.92 2.19 -6.18
CA PHE A 35 -1.16 1.17 -5.48
C PHE A 35 -1.56 1.13 -4.01
N LYS A 36 -1.73 -0.08 -3.47
CA LYS A 36 -1.74 -0.36 -2.04
C LYS A 36 -0.39 -0.99 -1.71
N PHE A 37 0.46 -0.26 -1.00
CA PHE A 37 1.73 -0.77 -0.48
C PHE A 37 1.51 -1.36 0.90
N GLY A 38 2.14 -2.50 1.18
CA GLY A 38 2.05 -3.17 2.47
C GLY A 38 3.35 -3.87 2.86
N TRP A 39 3.50 -4.04 4.17
CA TRP A 39 4.50 -4.89 4.80
C TRP A 39 3.77 -6.07 5.41
N LEU A 40 4.06 -7.27 4.93
CA LEU A 40 3.25 -8.44 5.20
C LEU A 40 3.97 -9.37 6.17
N ALA A 41 3.24 -10.06 7.05
CA ALA A 41 3.83 -11.06 7.92
C ALA A 41 4.29 -12.32 7.17
N LYS A 42 3.79 -12.52 5.93
CA LYS A 42 4.03 -13.64 5.04
C LYS A 42 4.00 -13.13 3.59
N PRO A 43 4.65 -13.82 2.64
CA PRO A 43 4.57 -13.44 1.23
C PRO A 43 3.13 -13.38 0.74
N GLY A 44 2.78 -12.28 0.08
CA GLY A 44 1.49 -12.07 -0.56
C GLY A 44 1.48 -12.60 -2.00
N PRO A 45 0.29 -12.88 -2.56
CA PRO A 45 0.18 -13.21 -3.97
C PRO A 45 0.53 -12.01 -4.85
N GLU A 46 1.39 -12.22 -5.85
CA GLU A 46 1.74 -11.21 -6.85
C GLU A 46 0.58 -10.90 -7.81
N GLY A 47 0.55 -9.68 -8.35
CA GLY A 47 -0.45 -9.27 -9.35
C GLY A 47 -1.87 -9.09 -8.80
N THR A 48 -2.03 -9.10 -7.48
CA THR A 48 -3.32 -8.95 -6.82
C THR A 48 -3.80 -7.49 -6.91
N ALA A 49 -5.09 -7.30 -7.19
CA ALA A 49 -5.70 -5.97 -7.26
C ALA A 49 -7.00 -5.93 -6.45
N GLN A 50 -7.20 -4.85 -5.70
CA GLN A 50 -8.42 -4.62 -4.92
C GLN A 50 -8.94 -3.21 -5.20
N ARG A 51 -10.21 -3.10 -5.59
CA ARG A 51 -10.89 -1.82 -5.90
C ARG A 51 -10.11 -0.94 -6.91
N GLY A 52 -9.45 -1.54 -7.89
CA GLY A 52 -8.67 -0.83 -8.92
C GLY A 52 -7.24 -0.45 -8.51
N MET A 53 -6.80 -0.83 -7.31
CA MET A 53 -5.44 -0.63 -6.85
C MET A 53 -4.66 -1.93 -6.88
N LEU A 54 -3.49 -1.91 -7.52
CA LEU A 54 -2.54 -3.01 -7.46
C LEU A 54 -1.91 -3.07 -6.07
N GLN A 55 -1.82 -4.27 -5.52
CA GLN A 55 -1.19 -4.53 -4.24
C GLN A 55 0.30 -4.80 -4.46
N ILE A 56 1.15 -4.04 -3.76
CA ILE A 56 2.60 -4.09 -3.90
C ILE A 56 3.19 -4.39 -2.53
N GLU A 57 3.67 -5.61 -2.36
CA GLU A 57 4.42 -6.00 -1.17
C GLU A 57 5.79 -5.32 -1.21
N LEU A 58 6.08 -4.49 -0.21
CA LEU A 58 7.41 -3.87 -0.06
C LEU A 58 8.36 -4.80 0.71
N ARG A 59 7.80 -5.59 1.63
CA ARG A 59 8.55 -6.52 2.47
C ARG A 59 7.65 -7.62 3.03
N HIS A 60 8.24 -8.81 3.24
CA HIS A 60 7.75 -9.78 4.21
C HIS A 60 8.76 -10.01 5.32
N ASP A 61 8.35 -9.81 6.56
CA ASP A 61 9.17 -10.08 7.75
C ASP A 61 8.30 -10.02 9.00
N ALA A 62 8.78 -10.66 10.06
CA ALA A 62 8.17 -10.50 11.37
C ALA A 62 8.38 -9.06 11.88
N ALA A 63 7.33 -8.48 12.47
CA ALA A 63 7.44 -7.16 13.09
C ALA A 63 8.53 -7.16 14.19
N GLY A 64 9.32 -6.09 14.24
CA GLY A 64 10.42 -5.93 15.18
C GLY A 64 10.71 -4.46 15.48
N PRO A 65 11.63 -4.17 16.43
CA PRO A 65 11.93 -2.81 16.87
C PRO A 65 12.79 -2.01 15.88
N GLN A 66 13.22 -2.64 14.79
CA GLN A 66 14.06 -2.02 13.78
C GLN A 66 13.23 -1.08 12.90
N TRP A 67 13.72 0.14 12.70
CA TRP A 67 13.15 1.07 11.74
C TRP A 67 13.69 0.77 10.34
N HIS A 68 12.82 0.88 9.34
CA HIS A 68 13.16 0.65 7.95
C HIS A 68 12.76 1.84 7.10
N THR A 69 13.48 2.05 6.00
CA THR A 69 13.18 3.09 5.01
C THR A 69 13.02 2.42 3.67
N GLU A 70 11.88 2.67 3.02
CA GLU A 70 11.56 2.15 1.70
C GLU A 70 11.45 3.31 0.71
N THR A 71 11.79 3.07 -0.55
CA THR A 71 11.64 4.04 -1.64
C THR A 71 11.08 3.35 -2.87
N VAL A 72 10.08 3.95 -3.49
CA VAL A 72 9.40 3.41 -4.68
C VAL A 72 9.41 4.46 -5.77
N ASP A 73 9.86 4.09 -6.98
CA ASP A 73 9.65 4.91 -8.17
C ASP A 73 8.22 4.70 -8.68
N LEU A 74 7.33 5.62 -8.31
CA LEU A 74 5.92 5.56 -8.69
C LEU A 74 5.71 5.67 -10.21
N CYS A 75 6.59 6.37 -10.94
CA CYS A 75 6.48 6.56 -12.38
C CYS A 75 6.86 5.29 -13.13
N GLU A 76 7.95 4.64 -12.71
CA GLU A 76 8.36 3.33 -13.23
C GLU A 76 7.29 2.28 -12.95
N LEU A 77 6.81 2.21 -11.70
CA LEU A 77 5.77 1.28 -11.30
C LEU A 77 4.47 1.48 -12.08
N TYR A 78 4.02 2.73 -12.27
CA TYR A 78 2.86 3.05 -13.10
C TYR A 78 3.06 2.63 -14.55
N ARG A 79 4.26 2.86 -15.11
CA ARG A 79 4.59 2.47 -16.48
C ARG A 79 4.46 0.98 -16.70
N HIS A 80 4.95 0.17 -15.76
CA HIS A 80 4.83 -1.29 -15.83
C HIS A 80 3.39 -1.76 -15.66
N ALA A 81 2.64 -1.17 -14.73
CA ALA A 81 1.29 -1.60 -14.39
C ALA A 81 0.22 -1.15 -15.40
N TYR A 82 0.31 0.09 -15.86
CA TYR A 82 -0.81 0.82 -16.46
C TYR A 82 -0.45 1.60 -17.73
N GLY A 83 0.82 1.71 -18.09
CA GLY A 83 1.30 2.48 -19.25
C GLY A 83 1.78 3.88 -18.89
N ASP A 84 1.82 4.80 -19.85
CA ASP A 84 2.44 6.12 -19.66
C ASP A 84 1.75 6.96 -18.54
N PRO A 85 2.47 7.38 -17.48
CA PRO A 85 1.91 8.23 -16.43
C PRO A 85 1.82 9.73 -16.78
N SER A 86 2.23 10.16 -17.98
CA SER A 86 2.38 11.59 -18.33
C SER A 86 1.09 12.43 -18.15
N GLU A 87 -0.07 11.83 -18.41
CA GLU A 87 -1.38 12.45 -18.27
C GLU A 87 -1.98 12.33 -16.86
N GLU A 88 -1.38 11.52 -16.00
CA GLU A 88 -1.89 11.22 -14.67
C GLU A 88 -1.47 12.29 -13.67
N ARG A 89 -2.29 12.48 -12.63
CA ARG A 89 -1.95 13.31 -11.47
C ARG A 89 -2.15 12.52 -10.21
N LEU A 90 -1.25 12.72 -9.25
CA LEU A 90 -1.43 12.20 -7.90
C LEU A 90 -2.66 12.87 -7.28
N LEU A 91 -3.64 12.06 -6.89
CA LEU A 91 -4.86 12.53 -6.24
C LEU A 91 -4.70 12.56 -4.72
N TYR A 92 -4.24 11.46 -4.13
CA TYR A 92 -3.95 11.38 -2.70
C TYR A 92 -2.92 10.32 -2.36
N ILE A 93 -2.28 10.52 -1.20
CA ILE A 93 -1.53 9.50 -0.46
C ILE A 93 -2.28 9.30 0.87
N GLY A 94 -2.72 8.08 1.13
CA GLY A 94 -3.43 7.71 2.35
C GLY A 94 -2.66 6.67 3.14
N VAL A 95 -2.68 6.76 4.46
CA VAL A 95 -2.10 5.75 5.36
C VAL A 95 -3.24 5.21 6.21
N VAL A 96 -3.46 3.90 6.15
CA VAL A 96 -4.61 3.26 6.80
C VAL A 96 -4.15 1.99 7.49
N THR A 97 -4.58 1.80 8.74
CA THR A 97 -4.54 0.50 9.42
C THR A 97 -5.63 -0.37 8.80
N ASP A 98 -5.28 -1.45 8.12
CA ASP A 98 -6.24 -2.31 7.42
C ASP A 98 -6.43 -3.58 8.23
N ALA A 99 -7.45 -3.56 9.10
CA ALA A 99 -7.84 -4.70 9.92
C ALA A 99 -9.09 -5.36 9.30
N ASP A 100 -9.02 -6.68 9.13
CA ASP A 100 -10.03 -7.56 8.52
C ASP A 100 -11.38 -7.71 9.25
N ASN A 101 -11.74 -6.75 10.12
CA ASN A 101 -12.98 -6.76 10.89
C ASN A 101 -13.11 -7.99 11.82
N THR A 102 -12.00 -8.66 12.18
CA THR A 102 -11.98 -9.80 13.11
C THR A 102 -11.93 -9.40 14.60
N GLN A 103 -12.22 -8.13 14.93
CA GLN A 103 -12.00 -7.53 16.26
C GLN A 103 -10.53 -7.48 16.71
N SER A 104 -9.61 -7.72 15.79
CA SER A 104 -8.17 -7.62 15.99
C SER A 104 -7.74 -6.16 16.08
N VAL A 105 -6.70 -5.89 16.88
CA VAL A 105 -6.05 -4.58 16.94
C VAL A 105 -4.75 -4.65 16.17
N ALA A 106 -4.61 -3.75 15.20
CA ALA A 106 -3.40 -3.57 14.43
C ALA A 106 -2.88 -2.13 14.65
N ALA A 107 -1.58 -2.00 14.86
CA ALA A 107 -0.92 -0.72 15.04
C ALA A 107 0.41 -0.74 14.29
N ALA A 108 0.75 0.40 13.70
CA ALA A 108 2.02 0.60 13.02
C ALA A 108 2.61 1.95 13.43
N ASP A 109 3.91 1.95 13.70
CA ASP A 109 4.67 3.17 13.92
C ASP A 109 5.30 3.62 12.60
N TYR A 110 5.15 4.90 12.29
CA TYR A 110 5.75 5.52 11.11
C TYR A 110 6.35 6.87 11.48
N ALA A 111 7.47 7.21 10.83
CA ALA A 111 8.12 8.51 11.00
C ALA A 111 7.54 9.50 9.98
N ASP A 112 8.10 9.56 8.77
CA ASP A 112 7.74 10.51 7.75
C ASP A 112 7.45 9.86 6.39
N PHE A 113 6.47 10.42 5.68
CA PHE A 113 6.19 10.11 4.28
C PHE A 113 6.60 11.32 3.43
N ARG A 114 7.45 11.09 2.44
CA ARG A 114 7.91 12.14 1.52
C ARG A 114 7.57 11.77 0.10
N LEU A 115 6.87 12.67 -0.59
CA LEU A 115 6.75 12.64 -2.03
C LEU A 115 7.82 13.58 -2.61
N GLN A 116 8.62 13.06 -3.53
CA GLN A 116 9.67 13.82 -4.19
C GLN A 116 9.41 13.82 -5.69
N GLY A 117 9.36 15.01 -6.29
CA GLY A 117 9.44 15.14 -7.74
C GLY A 117 10.87 14.90 -8.21
N ARG A 118 11.05 14.51 -9.48
CA ARG A 118 12.36 14.61 -10.11
C ARG A 118 12.77 16.09 -10.14
N PRO A 119 14.00 16.45 -9.74
CA PRO A 119 14.51 17.82 -9.89
C PRO A 119 14.54 18.26 -11.36
#